data_AF-A0A2I0NKE6-F1
#
_entry.id   AF-A0A2I0NKE6-F1
#
_cell.length_a   1.000
_cell.length_b   1.000
_cell.length_c   1.000
_cell.angle_alpha   90.00
_cell.angle_beta   90.00
_cell.angle_gamma   90.00
#
_symmetry.space_group_name_H-M   'P 1'
#
loop_
_entity.id
_entity.type
_entity.pdbx_description
1 polymer ?
#
loop_
_entity_poly.entity_id
_entity_poly.type
_entity_poly.pdbx_seq_one_letter_code
_entity_poly.pdbx_strand_id
1 'polypeptide(L)'
;IVFHSMNENITRGALEVGGGAPKNFLQQTGPMISQIIGMECPGENYVIQVTVDRPDAGGLSGATINEGKSWGKIPKAGEGNVVPYIDATVGLPIIFAYALENCKPRKHKNYGRILPEITQELVDAAIKTL
;
A
#
# COMPACT_ATOMS: atom_id res chain seq x y z
N ILE A 1 -7.62 1.93 8.75
CA ILE A 1 -6.14 2.12 8.65
C ILE A 1 -5.81 3.17 7.61
N VAL A 2 -6.16 2.95 6.33
CA VAL A 2 -5.91 3.93 5.26
C VAL A 2 -6.62 5.27 5.52
N PHE A 3 -7.92 5.22 5.84
CA PHE A 3 -8.69 6.39 6.23
C PHE A 3 -8.10 7.17 7.42
N HIS A 4 -7.78 6.48 8.51
CA HIS A 4 -7.15 7.09 9.69
C HIS A 4 -5.80 7.73 9.35
N SER A 5 -5.00 7.08 8.50
CA SER A 5 -3.72 7.61 8.05
C SER A 5 -3.86 8.89 7.22
N MET A 6 -4.93 8.99 6.42
CA MET A 6 -5.28 10.21 5.70
C MET A 6 -5.63 11.33 6.69
N ASN A 7 -6.54 11.07 7.64
CA ASN A 7 -6.96 12.08 8.62
C ASN A 7 -5.82 12.60 9.50
N GLU A 8 -4.91 11.71 9.91
CA GLU A 8 -3.79 12.07 10.79
C GLU A 8 -2.50 12.43 10.03
N ASN A 9 -2.56 12.48 8.69
CA ASN A 9 -1.41 12.72 7.83
C ASN A 9 -0.20 11.80 8.13
N ILE A 10 -0.49 10.54 8.47
CA ILE A 10 0.51 9.53 8.74
C ILE A 10 1.04 8.97 7.42
N THR A 11 2.35 8.89 7.30
CA THR A 11 3.01 8.31 6.12
C THR A 11 2.80 6.80 6.06
N ARG A 12 2.52 6.30 4.85
CA ARG A 12 2.24 4.88 4.60
C ARG A 12 3.23 4.26 3.63
N GLY A 13 3.45 2.97 3.81
CA GLY A 13 4.28 2.19 2.92
C GLY A 13 3.72 0.79 2.72
N ALA A 14 3.83 0.30 1.49
CA ALA A 14 3.49 -1.05 1.07
C ALA A 14 4.76 -1.84 0.76
N LEU A 15 4.86 -3.05 1.33
CA LEU A 15 5.77 -4.08 0.86
C LEU A 15 4.93 -5.14 0.14
N GLU A 16 5.03 -5.16 -1.18
CA GLU A 16 4.33 -6.07 -2.06
C GLU A 16 5.27 -7.22 -2.43
N VAL A 17 4.84 -8.46 -2.15
CA VAL A 17 5.60 -9.66 -2.46
C VAL A 17 4.85 -10.45 -3.52
N GLY A 18 5.43 -10.55 -4.71
CA GLY A 18 4.80 -11.08 -5.91
C GLY A 18 3.80 -10.07 -6.52
N GLY A 19 2.67 -10.59 -6.99
CA GLY A 19 1.64 -9.79 -7.63
C GLY A 19 0.23 -10.34 -7.42
N GLY A 20 -0.59 -10.33 -8.46
CA GLY A 20 -1.94 -10.88 -8.45
C GLY A 20 -2.92 -10.17 -7.50
N ALA A 21 -3.86 -10.95 -6.95
CA ALA A 21 -4.93 -10.44 -6.10
C ALA A 21 -4.43 -9.75 -4.82
N PRO A 22 -3.42 -10.27 -4.08
CA PRO A 22 -2.91 -9.59 -2.88
C PRO A 22 -2.38 -8.18 -3.15
N LYS A 23 -1.59 -8.01 -4.23
CA LYS A 23 -1.08 -6.70 -4.68
C LYS A 23 -2.23 -5.74 -4.97
N ASN A 24 -3.19 -6.18 -5.78
CA ASN A 24 -4.29 -5.30 -6.17
C ASN A 24 -5.19 -4.97 -4.98
N PHE A 25 -5.51 -5.93 -4.11
CA PHE A 25 -6.33 -5.70 -2.93
C PHE A 25 -5.76 -4.58 -2.05
N LEU A 26 -4.45 -4.61 -1.78
CA LEU A 26 -3.78 -3.57 -1.02
C LEU A 26 -3.92 -2.19 -1.71
N GLN A 27 -3.52 -2.12 -2.99
CA GLN A 27 -3.48 -0.88 -3.75
C GLN A 27 -4.86 -0.27 -4.02
N GLN A 28 -5.92 -1.08 -4.12
CA GLN A 28 -7.28 -0.62 -4.41
C GLN A 28 -7.93 0.14 -3.25
N THR A 29 -7.37 0.06 -2.04
CA THR A 29 -7.96 0.75 -0.88
C THR A 29 -8.03 2.27 -1.07
N GLY A 30 -6.99 2.88 -1.64
CA GLY A 30 -6.97 4.33 -1.91
C GLY A 30 -8.03 4.75 -2.94
N PRO A 31 -7.99 4.18 -4.16
CA PRO A 31 -9.01 4.43 -5.19
C PRO A 31 -10.43 4.12 -4.74
N MET A 32 -10.66 3.09 -3.94
CA MET A 32 -11.98 2.80 -3.37
C MET A 32 -12.49 3.98 -2.52
N ILE A 33 -11.66 4.50 -1.62
CA ILE A 33 -12.06 5.62 -0.76
C ILE A 33 -12.28 6.90 -1.58
N SER A 34 -11.42 7.18 -2.58
CA SER A 34 -11.53 8.41 -3.37
C SER A 34 -12.61 8.37 -4.46
N GLN A 35 -12.73 7.27 -5.20
CA GLN A 35 -13.60 7.18 -6.37
C GLN A 35 -14.99 6.63 -6.04
N ILE A 36 -15.11 5.77 -5.02
CA ILE A 36 -16.39 5.14 -4.66
C ILE A 36 -17.02 5.85 -3.46
N ILE A 37 -16.24 6.11 -2.40
CA ILE A 37 -16.74 6.78 -1.20
C ILE A 37 -16.75 8.31 -1.36
N GLY A 38 -15.98 8.87 -2.29
CA GLY A 38 -15.94 10.31 -2.58
C GLY A 38 -15.06 11.11 -1.62
N MET A 39 -14.20 10.45 -0.84
CA MET A 39 -13.32 11.08 0.15
C MET A 39 -11.88 11.12 -0.34
N GLU A 40 -11.22 12.27 -0.30
CA GLU A 40 -9.89 12.44 -0.88
C GLU A 40 -8.80 11.60 -0.18
N CYS A 41 -8.57 10.37 -0.63
CA CYS A 41 -7.53 9.52 -0.07
C CYS A 41 -6.26 9.58 -0.93
N PRO A 42 -5.17 10.24 -0.47
CA PRO A 42 -3.88 10.10 -1.12
C PRO A 42 -3.43 8.64 -0.98
N GLY A 43 -2.91 8.01 -2.03
CA GLY A 43 -2.46 6.61 -2.05
C GLY A 43 -1.25 6.28 -1.14
N GLU A 44 -0.58 5.16 -1.37
CA GLU A 44 0.61 4.74 -0.59
C GLU A 44 1.82 5.64 -0.89
N ASN A 45 2.53 6.14 0.14
CA ASN A 45 3.67 7.05 -0.06
C ASN A 45 4.94 6.33 -0.52
N TYR A 46 5.12 5.09 -0.06
CA TYR A 46 6.27 4.25 -0.37
C TYR A 46 5.79 2.87 -0.83
N VAL A 47 6.36 2.36 -1.91
CA VAL A 47 6.05 1.01 -2.42
C VAL A 47 7.35 0.27 -2.73
N ILE A 48 7.55 -0.87 -2.09
CA ILE A 48 8.57 -1.85 -2.46
C ILE A 48 7.84 -3.05 -3.06
N GLN A 49 8.03 -3.30 -4.35
CA GLN A 49 7.41 -4.43 -5.06
C GLN A 49 8.46 -5.46 -5.46
N VAL A 50 8.59 -6.51 -4.67
CA VAL A 50 9.45 -7.66 -4.96
C VAL A 50 8.70 -8.60 -5.89
N THR A 51 9.08 -8.68 -7.15
CA THR A 51 8.37 -9.52 -8.13
C THR A 51 9.31 -10.08 -9.19
N VAL A 52 8.93 -11.18 -9.83
CA VAL A 52 9.55 -11.67 -11.07
C VAL A 52 8.73 -11.31 -12.30
N ASP A 53 7.53 -10.78 -12.11
CA ASP A 53 6.63 -10.40 -13.20
C ASP A 53 7.11 -9.12 -13.87
N ARG A 54 7.30 -9.21 -15.19
CA ARG A 54 7.75 -8.09 -16.00
C ARG A 54 6.57 -7.25 -16.51
N PRO A 55 6.78 -5.96 -16.78
CA PRO A 55 5.71 -5.07 -17.23
C PRO A 55 5.25 -5.32 -18.68
N ASP A 56 6.09 -5.92 -19.53
CA ASP A 56 5.84 -6.08 -20.97
C ASP A 56 4.61 -6.93 -21.30
N ALA A 57 4.27 -7.90 -20.44
CA ALA A 57 3.10 -8.74 -20.62
C ALA A 57 1.77 -8.00 -20.36
N GLY A 58 1.80 -6.77 -19.83
CA GLY A 58 0.61 -5.99 -19.48
C GLY A 58 -0.21 -6.59 -18.33
N GLY A 59 0.36 -7.54 -17.58
CA GLY A 59 -0.30 -8.16 -16.45
C GLY A 59 -0.29 -7.27 -15.21
N LEU A 60 -1.38 -7.32 -14.43
CA LEU A 60 -1.54 -6.58 -13.17
C LEU A 60 -0.38 -6.81 -12.18
N SER A 61 0.19 -8.01 -12.19
CA SER A 61 1.30 -8.39 -11.32
C SER A 61 2.62 -7.68 -11.66
N GLY A 62 2.85 -7.38 -12.95
CA GLY A 62 4.00 -6.65 -13.45
C GLY A 62 3.76 -5.15 -13.64
N ALA A 63 2.57 -4.66 -13.28
CA ALA A 63 2.18 -3.26 -13.43
C ALA A 63 3.19 -2.32 -12.76
N THR A 64 3.63 -1.30 -13.50
CA THR A 64 4.66 -0.38 -13.03
C THR A 64 4.12 0.59 -11.97
N ILE A 65 5.00 1.19 -11.16
CA ILE A 65 4.62 2.26 -10.22
C ILE A 65 3.97 3.44 -10.97
N ASN A 66 4.46 3.76 -12.17
CA ASN A 66 3.88 4.81 -13.01
C ASN A 66 2.44 4.52 -13.41
N GLU A 67 2.12 3.25 -13.69
CA GLU A 67 0.76 2.80 -13.91
C GLU A 67 -0.07 2.92 -12.62
N GLY A 68 0.48 2.53 -11.46
CA GLY A 68 -0.19 2.75 -10.18
C GLY A 68 -0.57 4.22 -9.91
N LYS A 69 0.27 5.16 -10.33
CA LYS A 69 0.00 6.60 -10.21
C LYS A 69 -1.21 7.05 -11.04
N SER A 70 -1.39 6.57 -12.26
CA SER A 70 -2.51 7.01 -13.12
C SER A 70 -3.87 6.63 -12.53
N TRP A 71 -3.91 5.57 -11.73
CA TRP A 71 -5.11 5.10 -11.02
C TRP A 71 -5.31 5.71 -9.64
N GLY A 72 -4.44 6.63 -9.19
CA GLY A 72 -4.52 7.21 -7.85
C GLY A 72 -4.13 6.26 -6.72
N LYS A 73 -3.48 5.12 -7.03
CA LYS A 73 -3.01 4.15 -6.04
C LYS A 73 -1.78 4.66 -5.27
N ILE A 74 -0.98 5.51 -5.93
CA ILE A 74 0.27 6.08 -5.43
C ILE A 74 0.26 7.58 -5.77
N PRO A 75 0.46 8.50 -4.80
CA PRO A 75 0.30 9.94 -5.01
C PRO A 75 1.46 10.54 -5.82
N LYS A 76 2.66 9.97 -5.71
CA LYS A 76 3.84 10.37 -6.50
C LYS A 76 4.59 9.13 -6.97
N ALA A 77 4.80 9.02 -8.27
CA ALA A 77 5.77 8.08 -8.82
C ALA A 77 7.16 8.74 -8.75
N GLY A 78 8.17 8.03 -8.26
CA GLY A 78 9.52 8.56 -8.04
C GLY A 78 10.09 8.16 -6.67
N GLU A 79 10.82 9.09 -6.05
CA GLU A 79 11.58 8.89 -4.81
C GLU A 79 10.78 8.14 -3.73
N GLY A 80 11.32 7.01 -3.29
CA GLY A 80 10.72 6.17 -2.26
C GLY A 80 10.00 4.92 -2.77
N ASN A 81 9.83 4.75 -4.09
CA ASN A 81 9.24 3.53 -4.67
C ASN A 81 10.29 2.72 -5.44
N VAL A 82 10.33 1.40 -5.23
CA VAL A 82 11.32 0.50 -5.84
C VAL A 82 10.65 -0.81 -6.28
N VAL A 83 11.01 -1.30 -7.47
CA VAL A 83 10.57 -2.62 -7.98
C VAL A 83 11.80 -3.50 -8.21
N PRO A 84 12.32 -4.21 -7.18
CA PRO A 84 13.37 -5.19 -7.40
C PRO A 84 12.80 -6.41 -8.14
N TYR A 85 13.31 -6.65 -9.35
CA TYR A 85 13.00 -7.85 -10.13
C TYR A 85 13.82 -9.04 -9.62
N ILE A 86 13.35 -9.68 -8.55
CA ILE A 86 14.04 -10.77 -7.88
C ILE A 86 13.03 -11.75 -7.27
N ASP A 87 13.41 -13.03 -7.22
CA ASP A 87 12.64 -14.03 -6.51
C ASP A 87 12.52 -13.69 -5.01
N ALA A 88 11.32 -13.83 -4.46
CA ALA A 88 11.02 -13.48 -3.07
C ALA A 88 11.85 -14.28 -2.06
N THR A 89 12.20 -15.53 -2.37
CA THR A 89 13.02 -16.39 -1.50
C THR A 89 14.47 -15.91 -1.39
N VAL A 90 14.94 -15.09 -2.34
CA VAL A 90 16.28 -14.48 -2.32
C VAL A 90 16.20 -13.03 -1.83
N GLY A 91 15.26 -12.24 -2.34
CA GLY A 91 15.15 -10.82 -2.03
C GLY A 91 14.70 -10.53 -0.58
N LEU A 92 13.72 -11.27 -0.07
CA LEU A 92 13.17 -11.00 1.26
C LEU A 92 14.15 -11.22 2.41
N PRO A 93 14.95 -12.31 2.44
CA PRO A 93 15.96 -12.48 3.49
C PRO A 93 16.94 -11.30 3.58
N ILE A 94 17.37 -10.75 2.43
CA ILE A 94 18.30 -9.61 2.38
C ILE A 94 17.63 -8.34 2.91
N ILE A 95 16.41 -8.04 2.44
CA ILE A 95 15.64 -6.86 2.87
C ILE A 95 15.37 -6.92 4.37
N PHE A 96 14.95 -8.08 4.88
CA PHE A 96 14.63 -8.26 6.29
C PHE A 96 15.88 -8.27 7.18
N ALA A 97 16.98 -8.89 6.75
CA ALA A 97 18.23 -8.83 7.50
C ALA A 97 18.69 -7.38 7.70
N TYR A 98 18.71 -6.59 6.62
CA TYR A 98 19.06 -5.17 6.68
C TYR A 98 18.10 -4.38 7.59
N ALA A 99 16.78 -4.59 7.44
CA ALA A 99 15.80 -3.87 8.23
C ALA A 99 15.89 -4.22 9.73
N LEU A 100 16.11 -5.49 10.07
CA LEU A 100 16.23 -5.94 11.46
C LEU A 100 17.52 -5.43 12.12
N GLU A 101 18.61 -5.32 11.37
CA GLU A 101 19.88 -4.79 11.86
C GLU A 101 19.85 -3.27 12.07
N ASN A 102 19.16 -2.53 11.19
CA ASN A 102 19.21 -1.07 11.15
C ASN A 102 18.00 -0.37 11.78
N CYS A 103 16.87 -1.07 11.97
CA CYS A 103 15.64 -0.46 12.49
C CYS A 103 15.36 -0.89 13.93
N LYS A 104 14.92 0.07 14.76
CA LYS A 104 14.39 -0.24 16.09
C LYS A 104 13.08 -1.04 15.99
N PRO A 105 12.84 -2.02 16.87
CA PRO A 105 11.56 -2.71 16.95
C PRO A 105 10.38 -1.73 17.09
N ARG A 106 9.31 -1.95 16.31
CA ARG A 106 8.10 -1.12 16.36
C ARG A 106 7.13 -1.68 17.40
N LYS A 107 6.47 -0.79 18.15
CA LYS A 107 5.40 -1.17 19.09
C LYS A 107 4.24 -1.82 18.31
N HIS A 108 3.76 -2.95 18.80
CA HIS A 108 2.63 -3.64 18.18
C HIS A 108 1.37 -2.77 18.28
N LYS A 109 0.69 -2.57 17.13
CA LYS A 109 -0.48 -1.69 17.04
C LYS A 109 -1.81 -2.37 17.39
N ASN A 110 -1.83 -3.71 17.53
CA ASN A 110 -3.02 -4.49 17.91
C ASN A 110 -4.26 -4.16 17.05
N TYR A 111 -4.10 -4.00 15.74
CA TYR A 111 -5.17 -3.55 14.84
C TYR A 111 -6.43 -4.39 14.91
N GLY A 112 -6.33 -5.69 15.18
CA GLY A 112 -7.50 -6.56 15.35
C GLY A 112 -8.45 -6.11 16.47
N ARG A 113 -7.93 -5.50 17.55
CA ARG A 113 -8.75 -5.02 18.67
C ARG A 113 -9.53 -3.76 18.32
N ILE A 114 -8.93 -2.87 17.52
CA ILE A 114 -9.51 -1.57 17.14
C ILE A 114 -10.21 -1.59 15.78
N LEU A 115 -10.22 -2.74 15.09
CA LEU A 115 -10.79 -2.88 13.75
C LEU A 115 -12.28 -2.50 13.69
N PRO A 116 -13.14 -2.88 14.66
CA PRO A 116 -14.54 -2.47 14.65
C PRO A 116 -14.69 -0.94 14.75
N GLU A 117 -13.92 -0.30 15.63
CA GLU A 117 -13.95 1.15 15.87
C GLU A 117 -13.55 1.92 14.60
N ILE A 118 -12.39 1.60 14.02
CA ILE A 118 -11.90 2.29 12.80
C ILE A 118 -12.77 2.00 11.57
N THR A 119 -13.51 0.88 11.56
CA THR A 119 -14.48 0.59 10.50
C THR A 119 -15.71 1.47 10.66
N GLN A 120 -16.22 1.61 11.88
CA GLN A 120 -17.37 2.47 12.15
C GLN A 120 -17.07 3.93 11.83
N GLU A 121 -15.89 4.44 12.19
CA GLU A 121 -15.45 5.79 11.84
C GLU A 121 -15.47 6.04 10.32
N LEU A 122 -15.04 5.06 9.51
CA LEU A 122 -15.08 5.15 8.06
C LEU A 122 -16.53 5.17 7.54
N VAL A 123 -17.41 4.34 8.09
CA VAL A 123 -18.83 4.32 7.73
C VAL A 123 -19.50 5.66 8.05
N ASP A 124 -19.26 6.20 9.24
CA ASP A 124 -19.82 7.48 9.66
C ASP A 124 -19.32 8.64 8.78
N ALA A 125 -18.04 8.61 8.40
CA ALA A 125 -17.46 9.59 7.49
C ALA A 125 -18.03 9.48 6.06
N ALA A 126 -18.24 8.26 5.57
CA ALA A 126 -18.87 8.00 4.28
C ALA A 126 -20.31 8.56 4.25
N ILE A 127 -21.10 8.34 5.30
CA ILE A 127 -22.48 8.83 5.39
C ILE A 127 -22.53 10.37 5.36
N LYS A 128 -21.59 11.06 6.01
CA LYS A 128 -21.54 12.53 6.03
C LYS A 128 -21.17 13.16 4.69
N THR A 129 -20.60 12.38 3.77
CA THR A 129 -20.13 12.84 2.46
C THR A 129 -21.24 12.74 1.40
N LEU A 130 -22.31 11.98 1.69
CA LEU A 130 -23.54 11.88 0.88
C LEU A 130 -24.51 13.03 1.17
#